data_AF-A0A377DJ16-F1
#
_entry.id   AF-A0A377DJ16-F1
#
_cell.length_a   1.000
_cell.length_b   1.000
_cell.length_c   1.000
_cell.angle_alpha   90.00
_cell.angle_beta   90.00
_cell.angle_gamma   90.00
#
_symmetry.space_group_name_H-M   'P 1'
#
loop_
_entity.id
_entity.type
_entity.pdbx_description
1 polymer ?
#
loop_
_entity_poly.entity_id
_entity_poly.type
_entity_poly.pdbx_seq_one_letter_code
_entity_poly.pdbx_strand_id
1 'polypeptide(L)'
;MDAVNPLSYAILESCGRLRSTQPNLSVRYHAGMSNDFLDACVQVIRCGFGMPAFNNDEIVIPEFIKLGIEPQDAYDYAAIGCIETAVGGKWGYRCTGMSFINFARVMLAALEGGRDATSGKVFLPQEKALSAGNFNNFDEVMDAWDTQIRYYTRKSIEIEYVVDTMLEENVHDILCSALVDDCIERAKSIKQGGAKYDWVSGLQVGIANLGNSLAAVRKLVFEQGAIGQQQLAAALADDFDGLTHEQLRQRLINGAPKYGNDDDTVDTLLARAYQTYIDELKQYHNPRYGRGPVGGNYYAGTSSISANVPFGAQTMATPDGRKAHTPLAEGASPASGTDHLGPTAVIGSVGKLPTAAILGGVLLNQKLNPATLENESDKQKLMILLRTFFEVHKGWHIQYNIVSRETLLEAKKHPDQYRDLVVRVAGYSAFFTALSPDAQDDIIARTEHML
;
A
#
# COMPACT_ATOMS: atom_id res chain seq x y z
N MET A 1 23.12 11.01 13.36
CA MET A 1 23.45 10.54 14.73
C MET A 1 22.68 9.25 14.92
N ASP A 2 23.33 8.19 15.43
CA ASP A 2 22.64 6.91 15.66
C ASP A 2 22.01 6.89 17.06
N ALA A 3 20.72 6.55 17.15
CA ALA A 3 19.95 6.51 18.39
C ALA A 3 19.84 5.09 19.00
N VAL A 4 20.36 4.07 18.29
CA VAL A 4 20.40 2.70 18.77
C VAL A 4 21.19 2.63 20.08
N ASN A 5 20.63 1.95 21.08
CA ASN A 5 21.19 1.84 22.42
C ASN A 5 20.84 0.48 23.05
N PRO A 6 21.35 0.14 24.26
CA PRO A 6 21.09 -1.18 24.86
C PRO A 6 19.60 -1.52 25.04
N LEU A 7 18.73 -0.53 25.27
CA LEU A 7 17.29 -0.77 25.36
C LEU A 7 16.69 -1.11 23.99
N SER A 8 17.21 -0.57 22.89
CA SER A 8 16.80 -0.94 21.53
C SER A 8 17.00 -2.44 21.28
N TYR A 9 18.16 -2.98 21.67
CA TYR A 9 18.44 -4.43 21.58
C TYR A 9 17.52 -5.25 22.50
N ALA A 10 17.32 -4.80 23.75
CA ALA A 10 16.45 -5.50 24.69
C ALA A 10 14.99 -5.58 24.20
N ILE A 11 14.46 -4.50 23.61
CA ILE A 11 13.12 -4.48 23.01
C ILE A 11 13.05 -5.44 21.83
N LEU A 12 14.01 -5.34 20.90
CA LEU A 12 14.09 -6.20 19.72
C LEU A 12 14.13 -7.69 20.11
N GLU A 13 15.01 -8.05 21.06
CA GLU A 13 15.16 -9.40 21.56
C GLU A 13 13.90 -9.89 22.29
N SER A 14 13.27 -9.06 23.12
CA SER A 14 12.04 -9.42 23.82
C SER A 14 10.91 -9.78 22.85
N CYS A 15 10.77 -9.04 21.75
CA CYS A 15 9.78 -9.32 20.72
C CYS A 15 10.11 -10.62 19.97
N GLY A 16 11.37 -10.86 19.62
CA GLY A 16 11.81 -12.09 18.95
C GLY A 16 11.63 -13.35 19.80
N ARG A 17 11.77 -13.23 21.13
CA ARG A 17 11.49 -14.32 22.08
C ARG A 17 9.99 -14.59 22.22
N LEU A 18 9.18 -13.54 22.30
CA LEU A 18 7.73 -13.66 22.54
C LEU A 18 6.94 -14.04 21.28
N ARG A 19 7.34 -13.54 20.11
CA ARG A 19 6.71 -13.80 18.80
C ARG A 19 5.20 -13.51 18.75
N SER A 20 4.74 -12.54 19.54
CA SER A 20 3.35 -12.12 19.58
C SER A 20 3.00 -11.18 18.43
N THR A 21 1.71 -10.97 18.21
CA THR A 21 1.18 -9.96 17.29
C THR A 21 1.34 -8.53 17.83
N GLN A 22 1.58 -8.38 19.14
CA GLN A 22 1.70 -7.09 19.82
C GLN A 22 2.96 -7.05 20.71
N PRO A 23 3.71 -5.92 20.71
CA PRO A 23 3.48 -4.70 19.91
C PRO A 23 3.81 -4.90 18.42
N ASN A 24 3.31 -4.00 17.56
CA ASN A 24 3.72 -3.97 16.14
C ASN A 24 5.08 -3.28 16.01
N LEU A 25 6.17 -4.06 16.01
CA LEU A 25 7.53 -3.54 16.06
C LEU A 25 8.01 -3.01 14.69
N SER A 26 8.37 -1.73 14.65
CA SER A 26 9.04 -1.08 13.52
C SER A 26 10.42 -0.56 13.91
N VAL A 27 11.40 -0.76 13.03
CA VAL A 27 12.76 -0.23 13.13
C VAL A 27 12.91 0.93 12.16
N ARG A 28 13.43 2.05 12.64
CA ARG A 28 13.83 3.19 11.81
C ARG A 28 15.22 2.95 11.24
N TYR A 29 15.29 2.62 9.95
CA TYR A 29 16.52 2.50 9.20
C TYR A 29 17.11 3.88 8.92
N HIS A 30 18.42 4.01 9.09
CA HIS A 30 19.23 5.10 8.52
C HIS A 30 20.57 4.54 8.05
N ALA A 31 21.23 5.22 7.11
CA ALA A 31 22.47 4.74 6.50
C ALA A 31 23.59 4.49 7.53
N GLY A 32 23.59 5.24 8.64
CA GLY A 32 24.56 5.10 9.73
C GLY A 32 24.29 3.95 10.70
N MET A 33 23.18 3.22 10.56
CA MET A 33 22.84 2.11 11.45
C MET A 33 23.87 0.98 11.32
N SER A 34 24.38 0.52 12.46
CA SER A 34 25.43 -0.50 12.49
C SER A 34 24.99 -1.82 11.83
N ASN A 35 25.94 -2.53 11.22
CA ASN A 35 25.67 -3.87 10.69
C ASN A 35 25.27 -4.86 11.79
N ASP A 36 25.77 -4.67 13.01
CA ASP A 36 25.42 -5.51 14.17
C ASP A 36 23.93 -5.41 14.50
N PHE A 37 23.38 -4.19 14.61
CA PHE A 37 21.96 -4.02 14.89
C PHE A 37 21.08 -4.47 13.70
N LEU A 38 21.52 -4.22 12.46
CA LEU A 38 20.79 -4.69 11.29
C LEU A 38 20.74 -6.22 11.21
N ASP A 39 21.85 -6.91 11.52
CA ASP A 39 21.87 -8.37 11.62
C ASP A 39 20.96 -8.88 12.75
N ALA A 40 20.98 -8.23 13.92
CA ALA A 40 20.05 -8.55 15.02
C ALA A 40 18.58 -8.43 14.57
N CYS A 41 18.24 -7.44 13.73
CA CYS A 41 16.90 -7.33 13.15
C CYS A 41 16.59 -8.51 12.23
N VAL A 42 17.53 -8.93 11.38
CA VAL A 42 17.37 -10.11 10.51
C VAL A 42 17.20 -11.40 11.33
N GLN A 43 17.91 -11.54 12.46
CA GLN A 43 17.71 -12.67 13.37
C GLN A 43 16.28 -12.72 13.93
N VAL A 44 15.68 -11.56 14.24
CA VAL A 44 14.27 -11.49 14.68
C VAL A 44 13.30 -11.77 13.53
N ILE A 45 13.55 -11.27 12.31
CA ILE A 45 12.76 -11.59 11.11
C ILE A 45 12.70 -13.11 10.89
N ARG A 46 13.82 -13.80 11.06
CA ARG A 46 13.93 -15.27 10.95
C ARG A 46 13.06 -16.02 11.97
N CYS A 47 12.58 -15.38 13.03
CA CYS A 47 11.65 -15.99 13.98
C CYS A 47 10.24 -16.20 13.38
N GLY A 48 9.97 -15.68 12.17
CA GLY A 48 8.81 -16.09 11.37
C GLY A 48 7.47 -15.44 11.75
N PHE A 49 7.47 -14.38 12.57
CA PHE A 49 6.26 -13.70 13.04
C PHE A 49 6.02 -12.32 12.39
N GLY A 50 6.81 -11.99 11.35
CA GLY A 50 6.58 -10.82 10.50
C GLY A 50 7.24 -9.51 10.97
N MET A 51 8.06 -9.54 12.02
CA MET A 51 8.69 -8.35 12.60
C MET A 51 10.20 -8.54 12.78
N PRO A 52 10.98 -7.45 12.95
CA PRO A 52 10.57 -6.04 12.77
C PRO A 52 10.20 -5.70 11.33
N ALA A 53 9.27 -4.76 11.18
CA ALA A 53 9.11 -3.97 9.96
C ALA A 53 10.17 -2.86 9.92
N PHE A 54 10.43 -2.27 8.75
CA PHE A 54 11.35 -1.14 8.62
C PHE A 54 10.68 0.10 8.05
N ASN A 55 10.96 1.27 8.63
CA ASN A 55 10.70 2.60 8.07
C ASN A 55 12.03 3.27 7.76
N ASN A 56 12.05 4.23 6.83
CA ASN A 56 13.30 4.79 6.29
C ASN A 56 13.51 6.28 6.59
N ASP A 57 14.47 6.58 7.46
CA ASP A 57 14.87 7.95 7.79
C ASP A 57 15.37 8.73 6.56
N GLU A 58 15.97 8.04 5.58
CA GLU A 58 16.56 8.62 4.38
C GLU A 58 15.55 9.28 3.43
N ILE A 59 14.24 9.04 3.65
CA ILE A 59 13.15 9.70 2.96
C ILE A 59 12.18 10.40 3.92
N VAL A 60 11.86 9.80 5.07
CA VAL A 60 10.87 10.38 6.00
C VAL A 60 11.34 11.75 6.52
N ILE A 61 12.59 11.84 7.00
CA ILE A 61 13.09 13.08 7.63
C ILE A 61 13.17 14.22 6.60
N PRO A 62 13.80 14.05 5.41
CA PRO A 62 13.84 15.11 4.41
C PRO A 62 12.44 15.57 3.97
N GLU A 63 11.50 14.65 3.75
CA GLU A 63 10.15 15.02 3.30
C GLU A 63 9.32 15.66 4.41
N PHE A 64 9.46 15.23 5.66
CA PHE A 64 8.83 15.90 6.81
C PHE A 64 9.32 17.35 6.94
N ILE A 65 10.62 17.58 6.81
CA ILE A 65 11.17 18.94 6.84
C ILE A 65 10.61 19.77 5.67
N LYS A 66 10.46 19.20 4.47
CA LYS A 66 9.83 19.88 3.32
C LYS A 66 8.35 20.24 3.57
N LEU A 67 7.62 19.42 4.33
CA LEU A 67 6.24 19.73 4.75
C LEU A 67 6.16 20.85 5.80
N GLY A 68 7.29 21.29 6.35
CA GLY A 68 7.35 22.30 7.41
C GLY A 68 7.38 21.74 8.83
N ILE A 69 7.62 20.42 8.99
CA ILE A 69 7.92 19.86 10.31
C ILE A 69 9.30 20.37 10.74
N GLU A 70 9.40 20.87 11.97
CA GLU A 70 10.68 21.37 12.48
C GLU A 70 11.73 20.25 12.48
N PRO A 71 13.01 20.53 12.12
CA PRO A 71 14.03 19.49 12.03
C PRO A 71 14.11 18.61 13.29
N GLN A 72 14.11 19.22 14.48
CA GLN A 72 14.15 18.51 15.75
C GLN A 72 13.00 17.50 15.94
N ASP A 73 11.80 17.83 15.45
CA ASP A 73 10.64 16.96 15.51
C ASP A 73 10.68 15.90 14.39
N ALA A 74 11.14 16.27 13.20
CA ALA A 74 11.30 15.34 12.09
C ALA A 74 12.30 14.23 12.41
N TYR A 75 13.42 14.53 13.10
CA TYR A 75 14.36 13.50 13.57
C TYR A 75 13.76 12.57 14.64
N ASP A 76 12.68 12.98 15.32
CA ASP A 76 12.01 12.24 16.39
C ASP A 76 10.68 11.60 15.94
N TYR A 77 10.49 11.42 14.63
CA TYR A 77 9.30 10.73 14.12
C TYR A 77 9.24 9.26 14.60
N ALA A 78 8.04 8.70 14.64
CA ALA A 78 7.80 7.28 14.88
C ALA A 78 6.82 6.71 13.86
N ALA A 79 6.85 5.39 13.68
CA ALA A 79 5.77 4.67 13.03
C ALA A 79 4.53 4.67 13.92
N ILE A 80 3.35 4.92 13.36
CA ILE A 80 2.06 4.86 14.05
C ILE A 80 1.27 3.73 13.42
N GLY A 81 0.65 2.87 14.23
CA GLY A 81 -0.22 1.80 13.72
C GLY A 81 0.54 0.78 12.86
N CYS A 82 0.50 0.97 11.54
CA CYS A 82 1.10 0.08 10.55
C CYS A 82 2.47 0.59 10.06
N ILE A 83 2.48 1.51 9.09
CA ILE A 83 3.69 1.93 8.34
C ILE A 83 3.79 3.45 8.20
N GLU A 84 2.69 4.14 8.45
CA GLU A 84 2.55 5.57 8.46
C GLU A 84 3.41 6.18 9.57
N THR A 85 3.91 7.38 9.34
CA THR A 85 4.81 8.05 10.27
C THR A 85 4.21 9.36 10.75
N ALA A 86 4.51 9.73 11.98
CA ALA A 86 4.14 10.99 12.60
C ALA A 86 5.13 11.35 13.71
N VAL A 87 5.05 12.58 14.21
CA VAL A 87 5.80 13.00 15.39
C VAL A 87 4.99 12.67 16.64
N GLY A 88 5.50 11.74 17.46
CA GLY A 88 4.82 11.29 18.68
C GLY A 88 4.50 12.47 19.62
N GLY A 89 3.27 12.50 20.13
CA GLY A 89 2.81 13.56 21.05
C GLY A 89 2.60 14.94 20.41
N LYS A 90 2.86 15.13 19.12
CA LYS A 90 2.74 16.45 18.45
C LYS A 90 1.87 16.45 17.19
N TRP A 91 1.36 15.29 16.79
CA TRP A 91 0.58 15.13 15.56
C TRP A 91 -0.90 14.96 15.84
N GLY A 92 -1.73 15.39 14.89
CA GLY A 92 -3.15 15.10 14.85
C GLY A 92 -3.46 13.61 14.68
N TYR A 93 -4.74 13.28 14.56
CA TYR A 93 -5.13 11.89 14.27
C TYR A 93 -4.80 11.50 12.84
N ARG A 94 -4.68 10.18 12.60
CA ARG A 94 -4.73 9.56 11.27
C ARG A 94 -3.76 10.17 10.25
N CYS A 95 -2.46 10.18 10.59
CA CYS A 95 -1.41 10.45 9.60
C CYS A 95 -1.55 9.52 8.36
N THR A 96 -2.20 8.36 8.51
CA THR A 96 -2.98 7.70 7.45
C THR A 96 -4.31 7.15 8.01
N GLY A 97 -5.14 6.58 7.14
CA GLY A 97 -6.35 5.84 7.54
C GLY A 97 -7.63 6.66 7.45
N MET A 98 -7.70 7.61 6.52
CA MET A 98 -8.94 8.33 6.20
C MET A 98 -9.88 7.46 5.32
N SER A 99 -10.46 8.02 4.25
CA SER A 99 -11.30 7.24 3.34
C SER A 99 -10.49 6.26 2.48
N PHE A 100 -11.14 5.21 1.99
CA PHE A 100 -10.53 4.22 1.10
C PHE A 100 -11.11 4.38 -0.32
N ILE A 101 -10.25 4.46 -1.33
CA ILE A 101 -10.66 4.51 -2.74
C ILE A 101 -10.20 3.22 -3.44
N ASN A 102 -11.14 2.58 -4.14
CA ASN A 102 -10.86 1.40 -4.96
C ASN A 102 -10.39 1.85 -6.36
N PHE A 103 -9.08 1.87 -6.60
CA PHE A 103 -8.53 2.31 -7.89
C PHE A 103 -8.96 1.40 -9.04
N ALA A 104 -9.08 0.09 -8.81
CA ALA A 104 -9.48 -0.85 -9.84
C ALA A 104 -10.91 -0.60 -10.34
N ARG A 105 -11.86 -0.31 -9.44
CA ARG A 105 -13.26 0.03 -9.83
C ARG A 105 -13.36 1.36 -10.56
N VAL A 106 -12.61 2.37 -10.10
CA VAL A 106 -12.56 3.68 -10.79
C VAL A 106 -11.97 3.51 -12.19
N MET A 107 -10.93 2.71 -12.35
CA MET A 107 -10.34 2.40 -13.65
C MET A 107 -11.32 1.64 -14.55
N LEU A 108 -12.06 0.65 -14.04
CA LEU A 108 -13.11 -0.02 -14.83
C LEU A 108 -14.18 0.97 -15.30
N ALA A 109 -14.58 1.92 -14.43
CA ALA A 109 -15.51 2.97 -14.81
C ALA A 109 -14.93 3.88 -15.91
N ALA A 110 -13.66 4.27 -15.79
CA ALA A 110 -12.94 5.05 -16.81
C ALA A 110 -12.84 4.35 -18.17
N LEU A 111 -12.80 3.02 -18.18
CA LEU A 111 -12.79 2.23 -19.41
C LEU A 111 -14.20 2.03 -20.01
N GLU A 112 -15.27 2.32 -19.28
CA GLU A 112 -16.63 1.90 -19.64
C GLU A 112 -17.66 2.99 -19.33
N GLY A 113 -17.54 4.17 -19.94
CA GLY A 113 -18.59 5.19 -19.88
C GLY A 113 -18.83 5.82 -18.49
N GLY A 114 -17.91 5.61 -17.54
CA GLY A 114 -18.07 6.01 -16.14
C GLY A 114 -18.90 5.03 -15.31
N ARG A 115 -19.23 3.86 -15.86
CA ARG A 115 -20.05 2.83 -15.21
C ARG A 115 -19.21 1.97 -14.29
N ASP A 116 -19.53 2.00 -13.01
CA ASP A 116 -19.03 1.02 -12.06
C ASP A 116 -19.61 -0.37 -12.39
N ALA A 117 -18.75 -1.30 -12.81
CA ALA A 117 -19.15 -2.63 -13.26
C ALA A 117 -19.89 -3.44 -12.18
N THR A 118 -19.59 -3.20 -10.89
CA THR A 118 -20.18 -3.94 -9.77
C THR A 118 -21.61 -3.50 -9.47
N SER A 119 -21.88 -2.19 -9.37
CA SER A 119 -23.21 -1.67 -9.02
C SER A 119 -24.05 -1.27 -10.24
N GLY A 120 -23.43 -1.13 -11.41
CA GLY A 120 -24.05 -0.60 -12.62
C GLY A 120 -24.29 0.92 -12.62
N LYS A 121 -23.92 1.63 -11.55
CA LYS A 121 -24.10 3.08 -11.43
C LYS A 121 -23.07 3.84 -12.27
N VAL A 122 -23.47 4.99 -12.79
CA VAL A 122 -22.60 5.96 -13.45
C VAL A 122 -22.58 7.23 -12.60
N PHE A 123 -21.52 7.42 -11.82
CA PHE A 123 -21.40 8.61 -10.96
C PHE A 123 -20.87 9.83 -11.72
N LEU A 124 -19.96 9.60 -12.66
CA LEU A 124 -19.45 10.61 -13.58
C LEU A 124 -19.54 10.07 -15.01
N PRO A 125 -20.53 10.48 -15.81
CA PRO A 125 -20.69 9.99 -17.17
C PRO A 125 -19.56 10.48 -18.08
N GLN A 126 -19.18 9.65 -19.04
CA GLN A 126 -18.28 10.00 -20.14
C GLN A 126 -18.73 9.31 -21.43
N GLU A 127 -18.35 9.86 -22.58
CA GLU A 127 -18.74 9.34 -23.89
C GLU A 127 -17.94 8.08 -24.30
N LYS A 128 -16.67 8.01 -23.91
CA LYS A 128 -15.77 6.93 -24.34
C LYS A 128 -15.93 5.67 -23.50
N ALA A 129 -16.01 4.52 -24.16
CA ALA A 129 -16.14 3.21 -23.55
C ALA A 129 -15.52 2.13 -24.45
N LEU A 130 -14.93 1.10 -23.84
CA LEU A 130 -14.42 -0.06 -24.56
C LEU A 130 -15.55 -0.79 -25.30
N SER A 131 -16.75 -0.88 -24.71
CA SER A 131 -17.92 -1.48 -25.36
C SER A 131 -18.36 -0.75 -26.64
N ALA A 132 -18.17 0.57 -26.70
CA ALA A 132 -18.42 1.37 -27.90
C ALA A 132 -17.25 1.30 -28.91
N GLY A 133 -16.05 0.91 -28.45
CA GLY A 133 -14.83 0.87 -29.25
C GLY A 133 -14.44 2.24 -29.81
N ASN A 134 -14.72 3.30 -29.06
CA ASN A 134 -14.57 4.69 -29.49
C ASN A 134 -13.41 5.44 -28.78
N PHE A 135 -12.49 4.70 -28.15
CA PHE A 135 -11.15 5.23 -27.85
C PHE A 135 -10.29 5.14 -29.12
N ASN A 136 -9.69 6.24 -29.54
CA ASN A 136 -8.86 6.32 -30.74
C ASN A 136 -7.41 5.91 -30.44
N ASN A 137 -6.95 6.17 -29.22
CA ASN A 137 -5.60 5.90 -28.75
C ASN A 137 -5.60 5.73 -27.21
N PHE A 138 -4.45 5.33 -26.66
CA PHE A 138 -4.31 5.10 -25.22
C PHE A 138 -4.27 6.39 -24.40
N ASP A 139 -3.88 7.53 -24.97
CA ASP A 139 -3.88 8.81 -24.24
C ASP A 139 -5.30 9.19 -23.83
N GLU A 140 -6.29 8.95 -24.70
CA GLU A 140 -7.70 9.15 -24.35
C GLU A 140 -8.18 8.22 -23.20
N VAL A 141 -7.58 7.04 -23.03
CA VAL A 141 -7.85 6.15 -21.88
C VAL A 141 -7.29 6.77 -20.60
N MET A 142 -6.09 7.35 -20.66
CA MET A 142 -5.49 8.05 -19.53
C MET A 142 -6.23 9.34 -19.19
N ASP A 143 -6.75 10.08 -20.17
CA ASP A 143 -7.61 11.25 -19.92
C ASP A 143 -8.92 10.86 -19.22
N ALA A 144 -9.50 9.72 -19.59
CA ALA A 144 -10.68 9.17 -18.91
C ALA A 144 -10.35 8.78 -17.47
N TRP A 145 -9.23 8.07 -17.23
CA TRP A 145 -8.75 7.77 -15.88
C TRP A 145 -8.56 9.05 -15.06
N ASP A 146 -7.87 10.05 -15.62
CA ASP A 146 -7.56 11.30 -14.95
C ASP A 146 -8.84 12.05 -14.56
N THR A 147 -9.82 12.08 -15.45
CA THR A 147 -11.13 12.71 -15.20
C THR A 147 -11.90 12.00 -14.09
N GLN A 148 -11.97 10.67 -14.16
CA GLN A 148 -12.68 9.87 -13.15
C GLN A 148 -12.02 9.97 -11.79
N ILE A 149 -10.69 9.78 -11.70
CA ILE A 149 -10.02 9.74 -10.40
C ILE A 149 -10.10 11.09 -9.70
N ARG A 150 -10.03 12.22 -10.42
CA ARG A 150 -10.20 13.56 -9.82
C ARG A 150 -11.57 13.74 -9.18
N TYR A 151 -12.62 13.27 -9.85
CA TYR A 151 -13.97 13.29 -9.29
C TYR A 151 -14.08 12.46 -8.01
N TYR A 152 -13.56 11.23 -8.01
CA TYR A 152 -13.63 10.37 -6.82
C TYR A 152 -12.74 10.87 -5.68
N THR A 153 -11.60 11.50 -5.95
CA THR A 153 -10.79 12.21 -4.94
C THR A 153 -11.59 13.32 -4.27
N ARG A 154 -12.26 14.17 -5.06
CA ARG A 154 -13.10 15.22 -4.50
C ARG A 154 -14.20 14.64 -3.60
N LYS A 155 -14.89 13.61 -4.09
CA LYS A 155 -16.00 12.99 -3.35
C LYS A 155 -15.53 12.32 -2.07
N SER A 156 -14.35 11.72 -2.06
CA SER A 156 -13.78 11.12 -0.85
C SER A 156 -13.50 12.20 0.20
N ILE A 157 -12.95 13.34 -0.20
CA ILE A 157 -12.68 14.47 0.70
C ILE A 157 -13.99 15.11 1.20
N GLU A 158 -15.00 15.28 0.34
CA GLU A 158 -16.32 15.75 0.77
C GLU A 158 -16.93 14.85 1.86
N ILE A 159 -16.79 13.52 1.71
CA ILE A 159 -17.24 12.55 2.73
C ILE A 159 -16.40 12.66 4.00
N GLU A 160 -15.08 12.77 3.89
CA GLU A 160 -14.18 12.94 5.04
C GLU A 160 -14.51 14.19 5.84
N TYR A 161 -14.81 15.31 5.19
CA TYR A 161 -15.19 16.56 5.87
C TYR A 161 -16.44 16.39 6.74
N VAL A 162 -17.46 15.70 6.23
CA VAL A 162 -18.68 15.40 7.01
C VAL A 162 -18.33 14.56 8.23
N VAL A 163 -17.61 13.44 8.02
CA VAL A 163 -17.25 12.52 9.10
C VAL A 163 -16.39 13.22 10.16
N ASP A 164 -15.36 13.94 9.74
CA ASP A 164 -14.45 14.63 10.65
C ASP A 164 -15.14 15.72 11.47
N THR A 165 -16.08 16.45 10.87
CA THR A 165 -16.87 17.46 11.59
C THR A 165 -17.77 16.80 12.64
N MET A 166 -18.42 15.69 12.28
CA MET A 166 -19.26 14.96 13.24
C MET A 166 -18.42 14.36 14.38
N LEU A 167 -17.21 13.86 14.10
CA LEU A 167 -16.29 13.42 15.15
C LEU A 167 -15.88 14.58 16.06
N GLU A 168 -15.53 15.72 15.46
CA GLU A 168 -15.14 16.93 16.18
C GLU A 168 -16.24 17.44 17.12
N GLU A 169 -17.50 17.39 16.71
CA GLU A 169 -18.61 17.97 17.48
C GLU A 169 -19.17 17.04 18.55
N ASN A 170 -18.99 15.72 18.42
CA ASN A 170 -19.72 14.74 19.23
C ASN A 170 -18.84 13.88 20.15
N VAL A 171 -17.56 13.68 19.84
CA VAL A 171 -16.71 12.69 20.53
C VAL A 171 -15.31 13.23 20.83
N HIS A 172 -15.21 14.29 21.62
CA HIS A 172 -13.92 14.82 22.07
C HIS A 172 -13.14 13.81 22.92
N ASP A 173 -11.96 13.40 22.47
CA ASP A 173 -11.06 12.55 23.27
C ASP A 173 -10.29 13.41 24.28
N ILE A 174 -10.84 13.53 25.48
CA ILE A 174 -10.29 14.38 26.55
C ILE A 174 -8.86 13.96 26.93
N LEU A 175 -8.65 12.68 27.23
CA LEU A 175 -7.35 12.19 27.66
C LEU A 175 -6.32 12.26 26.54
N CYS A 176 -6.68 11.86 25.31
CA CYS A 176 -5.76 11.90 24.19
C CYS A 176 -5.33 13.33 23.87
N SER A 177 -6.28 14.27 23.84
CA SER A 177 -5.97 15.68 23.60
C SER A 177 -5.06 16.25 24.70
N ALA A 178 -5.30 15.93 25.97
CA ALA A 178 -4.44 16.39 27.06
C ALA A 178 -2.97 15.93 26.96
N LEU A 179 -2.68 14.89 26.18
CA LEU A 179 -1.34 14.30 26.02
C LEU A 179 -0.71 14.63 24.66
N VAL A 180 -1.30 15.55 23.89
CA VAL A 180 -0.79 15.97 22.58
C VAL A 180 -0.59 17.48 22.56
N ASP A 181 0.64 17.89 22.28
CA ASP A 181 1.03 19.28 22.09
C ASP A 181 0.28 19.86 20.89
N ASP A 182 -0.37 21.02 20.95
CA ASP A 182 -0.46 21.97 22.07
C ASP A 182 -1.91 22.09 22.58
N CYS A 183 -2.65 20.98 22.67
CA CYS A 183 -4.09 21.01 22.90
C CYS A 183 -4.47 21.70 24.21
N ILE A 184 -3.69 21.51 25.28
CA ILE A 184 -3.89 22.17 26.58
C ILE A 184 -3.76 23.68 26.44
N GLU A 185 -2.65 24.15 25.87
CA GLU A 185 -2.39 25.59 25.67
C GLU A 185 -3.46 26.23 24.77
N ARG A 186 -3.94 25.49 23.77
CA ARG A 186 -4.99 25.95 22.85
C ARG A 186 -6.41 25.76 23.42
N ALA A 187 -6.55 25.20 24.61
CA ALA A 187 -7.81 24.90 25.28
C ALA A 187 -8.86 24.20 24.39
N LYS A 188 -8.42 23.26 23.54
CA LYS A 188 -9.27 22.55 22.59
C LYS A 188 -8.72 21.18 22.25
N SER A 189 -9.60 20.29 21.77
CA SER A 189 -9.21 18.93 21.38
C SER A 189 -8.33 18.89 20.14
N ILE A 190 -7.69 17.74 19.89
CA ILE A 190 -6.93 17.47 18.65
C ILE A 190 -7.79 17.74 17.41
N LYS A 191 -9.05 17.24 17.39
CA LYS A 191 -9.92 17.34 16.21
C LYS A 191 -10.38 18.77 15.91
N GLN A 192 -10.36 19.65 16.91
CA GLN A 192 -10.58 21.09 16.78
C GLN A 192 -9.32 21.87 16.35
N GLY A 193 -8.21 21.18 16.06
CA GLY A 193 -6.92 21.78 15.69
C GLY A 193 -5.99 22.05 16.88
N GLY A 194 -6.08 21.25 17.94
CA GLY A 194 -5.23 21.36 19.12
C GLY A 194 -3.77 20.94 18.87
N ALA A 195 -3.54 19.96 18.00
CA ALA A 195 -2.21 19.40 17.76
C ALA A 195 -1.23 20.39 17.07
N LYS A 196 0.09 20.24 17.29
CA LYS A 196 1.13 21.05 16.66
C LYS A 196 1.16 20.86 15.14
N TYR A 197 1.08 19.61 14.68
CA TYR A 197 1.06 19.24 13.26
C TYR A 197 -0.23 18.51 12.91
N ASP A 198 -0.81 18.77 11.74
CA ASP A 198 -1.95 18.00 11.23
C ASP A 198 -1.81 17.76 9.73
N TRP A 199 -1.39 16.55 9.37
CA TRP A 199 -1.50 16.04 8.02
C TRP A 199 -2.11 14.65 8.07
N VAL A 200 -2.90 14.31 7.06
CA VAL A 200 -3.64 13.05 6.98
C VAL A 200 -3.60 12.47 5.58
N SER A 201 -3.88 11.18 5.44
CA SER A 201 -4.05 10.55 4.13
C SER A 201 -5.18 9.54 4.09
N GLY A 202 -5.92 9.55 2.97
CA GLY A 202 -6.73 8.43 2.55
C GLY A 202 -5.89 7.25 2.08
N LEU A 203 -6.55 6.14 1.77
CA LEU A 203 -5.93 4.88 1.38
C LEU A 203 -6.36 4.46 -0.02
N GLN A 204 -5.38 4.33 -0.92
CA GLN A 204 -5.61 3.93 -2.30
C GLN A 204 -5.35 2.42 -2.43
N VAL A 205 -6.36 1.67 -2.87
CA VAL A 205 -6.37 0.20 -2.89
C VAL A 205 -6.32 -0.32 -4.33
N GLY A 206 -5.50 -1.35 -4.59
CA GLY A 206 -5.37 -1.97 -5.91
C GLY A 206 -4.32 -1.32 -6.80
N ILE A 207 -3.18 -0.93 -6.23
CA ILE A 207 -2.11 -0.18 -6.91
C ILE A 207 -1.52 -0.99 -8.08
N ALA A 208 -1.08 -2.23 -7.83
CA ALA A 208 -0.54 -3.08 -8.89
C ALA A 208 -1.60 -3.43 -9.95
N ASN A 209 -2.86 -3.62 -9.54
CA ASN A 209 -3.96 -3.92 -10.47
C ASN A 209 -4.20 -2.78 -11.45
N LEU A 210 -4.13 -1.52 -10.99
CA LEU A 210 -4.23 -0.34 -11.86
C LEU A 210 -3.12 -0.36 -12.92
N GLY A 211 -1.86 -0.49 -12.49
CA GLY A 211 -0.70 -0.47 -13.38
C GLY A 211 -0.74 -1.61 -14.39
N ASN A 212 -0.95 -2.83 -13.91
CA ASN A 212 -1.01 -4.05 -14.73
C ASN A 212 -2.16 -3.99 -15.75
N SER A 213 -3.32 -3.49 -15.34
CA SER A 213 -4.50 -3.39 -16.22
C SER A 213 -4.28 -2.36 -17.32
N LEU A 214 -3.80 -1.16 -16.97
CA LEU A 214 -3.51 -0.11 -17.94
C LEU A 214 -2.39 -0.54 -18.90
N ALA A 215 -1.36 -1.23 -18.42
CA ALA A 215 -0.29 -1.74 -19.28
C ALA A 215 -0.78 -2.81 -20.26
N ALA A 216 -1.66 -3.71 -19.82
CA ALA A 216 -2.27 -4.71 -20.70
C ALA A 216 -3.15 -4.07 -21.78
N VAL A 217 -3.97 -3.08 -21.41
CA VAL A 217 -4.77 -2.29 -22.35
C VAL A 217 -3.87 -1.56 -23.35
N ARG A 218 -2.87 -0.81 -22.88
CA ARG A 218 -1.95 -0.06 -23.76
C ARG A 218 -1.31 -0.97 -24.80
N LYS A 219 -0.69 -2.06 -24.33
CA LYS A 219 0.07 -2.97 -25.20
C LYS A 219 -0.83 -3.74 -26.16
N LEU A 220 -1.81 -4.47 -25.63
CA LEU A 220 -2.52 -5.49 -26.40
C LEU A 220 -3.68 -4.91 -27.21
N VAL A 221 -4.27 -3.80 -26.78
CA VAL A 221 -5.37 -3.13 -27.50
C VAL A 221 -4.85 -2.06 -28.45
N PHE A 222 -3.98 -1.16 -27.98
CA PHE A 222 -3.61 0.04 -28.76
C PHE A 222 -2.27 -0.08 -29.49
N GLU A 223 -1.21 -0.55 -28.85
CA GLU A 223 0.12 -0.66 -29.49
C GLU A 223 0.17 -1.79 -30.53
N GLN A 224 -0.45 -2.95 -30.21
CA GLN A 224 -0.38 -4.15 -31.06
C GLN A 224 -1.66 -4.45 -31.82
N GLY A 225 -2.82 -3.92 -31.40
CA GLY A 225 -4.12 -4.27 -31.99
C GLY A 225 -4.47 -5.76 -31.89
N ALA A 226 -3.89 -6.50 -30.96
CA ALA A 226 -4.05 -7.94 -30.81
C ALA A 226 -5.35 -8.35 -30.08
N ILE A 227 -5.98 -7.39 -29.40
CA ILE A 227 -7.28 -7.52 -28.72
C ILE A 227 -8.12 -6.30 -29.11
N GLY A 228 -9.34 -6.52 -29.59
CA GLY A 228 -10.28 -5.43 -29.88
C GLY A 228 -10.84 -4.79 -28.60
N GLN A 229 -11.20 -3.51 -28.64
CA GLN A 229 -11.80 -2.83 -27.48
C GLN A 229 -13.10 -3.51 -27.03
N GLN A 230 -14.03 -3.74 -27.95
CA GLN A 230 -15.31 -4.42 -27.65
C GLN A 230 -15.10 -5.87 -27.23
N GLN A 231 -14.05 -6.53 -27.75
CA GLN A 231 -13.68 -7.88 -27.35
C GLN A 231 -13.25 -7.92 -25.88
N LEU A 232 -12.40 -6.97 -25.46
CA LEU A 232 -11.99 -6.86 -24.07
C LEU A 232 -13.19 -6.52 -23.17
N ALA A 233 -14.04 -5.57 -23.56
CA ALA A 233 -15.23 -5.20 -22.80
C ALA A 233 -16.16 -6.39 -22.55
N ALA A 234 -16.44 -7.18 -23.60
CA ALA A 234 -17.26 -8.37 -23.49
C ALA A 234 -16.63 -9.41 -22.55
N ALA A 235 -15.32 -9.67 -22.68
CA ALA A 235 -14.61 -10.61 -21.83
C ALA A 235 -14.60 -10.19 -20.35
N LEU A 236 -14.50 -8.89 -20.05
CA LEU A 236 -14.57 -8.38 -18.68
C LEU A 236 -15.98 -8.49 -18.09
N ALA A 237 -17.02 -8.16 -18.88
CA ALA A 237 -18.41 -8.26 -18.44
C ALA A 237 -18.84 -9.71 -18.17
N ASP A 238 -18.26 -10.66 -18.90
CA ASP A 238 -18.51 -12.10 -18.81
C ASP A 238 -17.58 -12.80 -17.81
N ASP A 239 -16.82 -12.05 -17.00
CA ASP A 239 -15.81 -12.58 -16.07
C ASP A 239 -14.87 -13.62 -16.71
N PHE A 240 -14.48 -13.38 -17.96
CA PHE A 240 -13.70 -14.31 -18.76
C PHE A 240 -14.26 -15.75 -18.80
N ASP A 241 -15.59 -15.92 -18.88
CA ASP A 241 -16.21 -17.23 -18.99
C ASP A 241 -15.98 -17.89 -20.37
N GLY A 242 -15.91 -19.22 -20.36
CA GLY A 242 -15.64 -20.03 -21.53
C GLY A 242 -14.17 -20.04 -21.99
N LEU A 243 -13.82 -21.06 -22.79
CA LEU A 243 -12.44 -21.30 -23.23
C LEU A 243 -11.86 -20.12 -24.02
N THR A 244 -12.68 -19.45 -24.84
CA THR A 244 -12.24 -18.32 -25.68
C THR A 244 -11.84 -17.12 -24.82
N HIS A 245 -12.63 -16.75 -23.82
CA HIS A 245 -12.27 -15.62 -22.95
C HIS A 245 -11.17 -15.99 -21.97
N GLU A 246 -11.09 -17.25 -21.52
CA GLU A 246 -9.94 -17.71 -20.71
C GLU A 246 -8.62 -17.60 -21.49
N GLN A 247 -8.59 -17.93 -22.78
CA GLN A 247 -7.41 -17.70 -23.63
C GLN A 247 -7.06 -16.21 -23.74
N LEU A 248 -8.07 -15.33 -23.86
CA LEU A 248 -7.85 -13.89 -23.82
C LEU A 248 -7.25 -13.46 -22.48
N ARG A 249 -7.80 -13.94 -21.37
CA ARG A 249 -7.30 -13.68 -20.01
C ARG A 249 -5.84 -14.11 -19.84
N GLN A 250 -5.48 -15.30 -20.31
CA GLN A 250 -4.09 -15.79 -20.26
C GLN A 250 -3.13 -14.92 -21.10
N ARG A 251 -3.60 -14.35 -22.23
CA ARG A 251 -2.83 -13.37 -23.00
C ARG A 251 -2.66 -12.05 -22.23
N LEU A 252 -3.67 -11.58 -21.50
CA LEU A 252 -3.55 -10.39 -20.64
C LEU A 252 -2.50 -10.61 -19.53
N ILE A 253 -2.51 -11.78 -18.90
CA ILE A 253 -1.59 -12.12 -17.79
C ILE A 253 -0.15 -12.19 -18.31
N ASN A 254 0.10 -12.99 -19.34
CA ASN A 254 1.47 -13.35 -19.73
C ASN A 254 2.01 -12.56 -20.94
N GLY A 255 1.13 -11.93 -21.72
CA GLY A 255 1.49 -11.19 -22.94
C GLY A 255 1.76 -9.69 -22.72
N ALA A 256 1.47 -9.18 -21.53
CA ALA A 256 1.73 -7.80 -21.13
C ALA A 256 2.62 -7.74 -19.87
N PRO A 257 3.51 -6.74 -19.77
CA PRO A 257 4.38 -6.59 -18.60
C PRO A 257 3.57 -6.38 -17.32
N LYS A 258 4.18 -6.73 -16.18
CA LYS A 258 3.58 -6.63 -14.85
C LYS A 258 4.50 -5.87 -13.92
N TYR A 259 3.92 -4.98 -13.12
CA TYR A 259 4.58 -4.21 -12.06
C TYR A 259 5.29 -5.15 -11.09
N GLY A 260 6.52 -4.81 -10.69
CA GLY A 260 7.36 -5.63 -9.81
C GLY A 260 8.48 -6.39 -10.52
N ASN A 261 8.73 -6.10 -11.80
CA ASN A 261 9.76 -6.75 -12.62
C ASN A 261 10.81 -5.76 -13.16
N ASP A 262 10.90 -4.57 -12.59
CA ASP A 262 11.77 -3.49 -13.05
C ASP A 262 11.56 -3.09 -14.53
N ASP A 263 10.32 -3.22 -15.03
CA ASP A 263 9.95 -2.85 -16.40
C ASP A 263 9.32 -1.45 -16.42
N ASP A 264 10.09 -0.47 -16.91
CA ASP A 264 9.67 0.93 -16.99
C ASP A 264 8.35 1.13 -17.75
N THR A 265 8.03 0.25 -18.70
CA THR A 265 6.82 0.41 -19.52
C THR A 265 5.55 0.30 -18.67
N VAL A 266 5.54 -0.49 -17.60
CA VAL A 266 4.43 -0.59 -16.65
C VAL A 266 4.66 0.23 -15.38
N ASP A 267 5.89 0.28 -14.88
CA ASP A 267 6.21 0.97 -13.63
C ASP A 267 5.98 2.48 -13.74
N THR A 268 6.46 3.10 -14.82
CA THR A 268 6.30 4.55 -15.03
C THR A 268 4.85 4.91 -15.40
N LEU A 269 4.13 4.00 -16.07
CA LEU A 269 2.71 4.16 -16.37
C LEU A 269 1.87 4.16 -15.08
N LEU A 270 2.16 3.24 -14.16
CA LEU A 270 1.54 3.21 -12.84
C LEU A 270 1.84 4.49 -12.07
N ALA A 271 3.11 4.93 -12.02
CA ALA A 271 3.47 6.18 -11.37
C ALA A 271 2.72 7.38 -11.97
N ARG A 272 2.60 7.46 -13.30
CA ARG A 272 1.82 8.50 -14.01
C ARG A 272 0.33 8.44 -13.67
N ALA A 273 -0.27 7.26 -13.58
CA ALA A 273 -1.68 7.12 -13.23
C ALA A 273 -1.94 7.56 -11.78
N TYR A 274 -1.04 7.21 -10.85
CA TYR A 274 -1.14 7.60 -9.45
C TYR A 274 -0.89 9.11 -9.25
N GLN A 275 0.00 9.71 -10.06
CA GLN A 275 0.35 11.13 -9.98
C GLN A 275 -0.88 12.04 -10.08
N THR A 276 -1.89 11.67 -10.88
CA THR A 276 -3.13 12.45 -11.00
C THR A 276 -3.89 12.57 -9.69
N TYR A 277 -4.00 11.48 -8.92
CA TYR A 277 -4.61 11.51 -7.59
C TYR A 277 -3.80 12.42 -6.64
N ILE A 278 -2.47 12.27 -6.65
CA ILE A 278 -1.56 13.08 -5.82
C ILE A 278 -1.68 14.56 -6.14
N ASP A 279 -1.75 14.93 -7.41
CA ASP A 279 -1.88 16.33 -7.84
C ASP A 279 -3.25 16.91 -7.52
N GLU A 280 -4.30 16.10 -7.57
CA GLU A 280 -5.64 16.50 -7.17
C GLU A 280 -5.72 16.78 -5.67
N LEU A 281 -5.05 16.00 -4.80
CA LEU A 281 -5.02 16.25 -3.35
C LEU A 281 -4.53 17.67 -3.00
N LYS A 282 -3.60 18.22 -3.80
CA LYS A 282 -3.03 19.57 -3.58
C LYS A 282 -4.07 20.69 -3.70
N GLN A 283 -5.24 20.42 -4.27
CA GLN A 283 -6.33 21.38 -4.40
C GLN A 283 -7.17 21.51 -3.11
N TYR A 284 -6.91 20.67 -2.11
CA TYR A 284 -7.73 20.57 -0.91
C TYR A 284 -6.88 20.71 0.35
N HIS A 285 -7.53 21.22 1.39
CA HIS A 285 -7.03 21.26 2.75
C HIS A 285 -7.86 20.30 3.59
N ASN A 286 -7.30 19.83 4.72
CA ASN A 286 -8.07 19.04 5.68
C ASN A 286 -8.85 19.96 6.65
N PRO A 287 -9.87 19.46 7.37
CA PRO A 287 -10.72 20.30 8.22
C PRO A 287 -9.98 21.11 9.32
N ARG A 288 -8.75 20.77 9.71
CA ARG A 288 -7.99 21.51 10.73
C ARG A 288 -7.14 22.64 10.15
N TYR A 289 -7.07 22.76 8.82
CA TYR A 289 -6.34 23.83 8.15
C TYR A 289 -6.74 25.22 8.62
N GLY A 290 -5.75 26.08 8.87
CA GLY A 290 -5.97 27.45 9.33
C GLY A 290 -6.54 27.55 10.75
N ARG A 291 -6.67 26.44 11.48
CA ARG A 291 -7.21 26.41 12.84
C ARG A 291 -6.15 26.17 13.91
N GLY A 292 -4.86 26.22 13.60
CA GLY A 292 -3.80 26.12 14.61
C GLY A 292 -2.62 25.24 14.19
N PRO A 293 -2.82 23.98 13.76
CA PRO A 293 -1.72 23.10 13.40
C PRO A 293 -0.94 23.62 12.19
N VAL A 294 0.36 23.35 12.17
CA VAL A 294 1.18 23.47 10.95
C VAL A 294 0.73 22.39 9.96
N GLY A 295 0.64 22.77 8.68
CA GLY A 295 0.07 21.92 7.64
C GLY A 295 -1.42 22.14 7.48
N GLY A 296 -2.22 21.12 7.80
CA GLY A 296 -3.66 21.06 7.51
C GLY A 296 -3.95 20.56 6.10
N ASN A 297 -3.14 19.64 5.59
CA ASN A 297 -3.17 19.19 4.20
C ASN A 297 -3.28 17.67 4.09
N TYR A 298 -3.31 17.19 2.84
CA TYR A 298 -3.32 15.78 2.49
C TYR A 298 -2.04 15.36 1.77
N TYR A 299 -1.72 14.08 1.89
CA TYR A 299 -0.83 13.34 1.00
C TYR A 299 -1.43 11.96 0.70
N ALA A 300 -0.78 11.16 -0.14
CA ALA A 300 -1.25 9.81 -0.51
C ALA A 300 -0.81 8.75 0.52
N GLY A 301 -1.44 7.57 0.46
CA GLY A 301 -1.15 6.45 1.36
C GLY A 301 -1.62 5.11 0.80
N THR A 302 -0.80 4.07 0.98
CA THR A 302 -1.10 2.71 0.51
C THR A 302 -1.20 1.68 1.64
N SER A 303 -1.17 2.11 2.91
CA SER A 303 -1.35 1.26 4.10
C SER A 303 -2.79 0.71 4.22
N SER A 304 -3.21 -0.06 3.22
CA SER A 304 -4.59 -0.48 2.98
C SER A 304 -5.00 -1.73 3.77
N ILE A 305 -4.22 -2.11 4.78
CA ILE A 305 -4.48 -3.25 5.68
C ILE A 305 -4.88 -4.51 4.88
N SER A 306 -5.87 -5.27 5.33
CA SER A 306 -6.46 -6.39 4.59
C SER A 306 -7.62 -5.95 3.67
N ALA A 307 -7.75 -4.67 3.32
CA ALA A 307 -8.88 -4.18 2.53
C ALA A 307 -8.85 -4.69 1.08
N ASN A 308 -7.71 -5.18 0.59
CA ASN A 308 -7.54 -5.76 -0.73
C ASN A 308 -8.51 -6.95 -0.99
N VAL A 309 -8.79 -7.75 0.05
CA VAL A 309 -9.72 -8.89 -0.03
C VAL A 309 -11.17 -8.43 -0.19
N PRO A 310 -11.79 -7.66 0.74
CA PRO A 310 -13.17 -7.20 0.58
C PRO A 310 -13.35 -6.21 -0.58
N PHE A 311 -12.33 -5.41 -0.92
CA PHE A 311 -12.40 -4.56 -2.11
C PHE A 311 -12.37 -5.41 -3.39
N GLY A 312 -11.54 -6.44 -3.44
CA GLY A 312 -11.52 -7.43 -4.51
C GLY A 312 -12.86 -8.15 -4.68
N ALA A 313 -13.49 -8.56 -3.57
CA ALA A 313 -14.83 -9.13 -3.54
C ALA A 313 -15.91 -8.21 -4.15
N GLN A 314 -15.68 -6.90 -4.15
CA GLN A 314 -16.56 -5.89 -4.73
C GLN A 314 -16.05 -5.33 -6.07
N THR A 315 -15.10 -6.00 -6.71
CA THR A 315 -14.52 -5.57 -7.99
C THR A 315 -14.68 -6.69 -9.01
N MET A 316 -15.26 -6.34 -10.16
CA MET A 316 -15.42 -7.27 -11.29
C MET A 316 -14.06 -7.62 -11.93
N ALA A 317 -14.07 -8.45 -12.97
CA ALA A 317 -12.87 -8.80 -13.71
C ALA A 317 -12.14 -7.55 -14.22
N THR A 318 -10.80 -7.60 -14.26
CA THR A 318 -9.95 -6.47 -14.65
C THR A 318 -9.02 -6.81 -15.82
N PRO A 319 -8.60 -5.81 -16.62
CA PRO A 319 -7.72 -6.02 -17.78
C PRO A 319 -6.33 -6.61 -17.46
N ASP A 320 -5.91 -6.65 -16.20
CA ASP A 320 -4.73 -7.39 -15.75
C ASP A 320 -4.90 -8.92 -15.79
N GLY A 321 -6.11 -9.40 -16.11
CA GLY A 321 -6.47 -10.81 -16.19
C GLY A 321 -6.94 -11.40 -14.86
N ARG A 322 -7.14 -10.57 -13.83
CA ARG A 322 -7.76 -10.96 -12.57
C ARG A 322 -9.27 -11.21 -12.77
N LYS A 323 -9.76 -12.33 -12.24
CA LYS A 323 -11.19 -12.70 -12.21
C LYS A 323 -11.98 -11.79 -11.26
N ALA A 324 -13.29 -11.68 -11.47
CA ALA A 324 -14.20 -10.97 -10.59
C ALA A 324 -14.17 -11.55 -9.17
N HIS A 325 -14.42 -10.69 -8.19
CA HIS A 325 -14.54 -11.05 -6.77
C HIS A 325 -13.29 -11.62 -6.10
N THR A 326 -12.19 -11.84 -6.82
CA THR A 326 -10.91 -12.25 -6.21
C THR A 326 -10.18 -11.05 -5.61
N PRO A 327 -9.31 -11.26 -4.61
CA PRO A 327 -8.55 -10.19 -3.96
C PRO A 327 -7.78 -9.31 -4.95
N LEU A 328 -7.65 -8.03 -4.59
CA LEU A 328 -6.68 -7.13 -5.23
C LEU A 328 -5.29 -7.35 -4.63
N ALA A 329 -4.26 -6.76 -5.24
CA ALA A 329 -2.95 -6.64 -4.61
C ALA A 329 -3.03 -5.74 -3.37
N GLU A 330 -2.36 -6.15 -2.30
CA GLU A 330 -2.28 -5.42 -1.05
C GLU A 330 -1.17 -4.35 -1.06
N GLY A 331 -1.46 -3.23 -0.42
CA GLY A 331 -0.47 -2.16 -0.33
C GLY A 331 -0.05 -1.62 -1.69
N ALA A 332 1.25 -1.46 -1.85
CA ALA A 332 1.93 -1.20 -3.11
C ALA A 332 2.79 -2.40 -3.55
N SER A 333 2.47 -3.61 -3.08
CA SER A 333 3.19 -4.81 -3.47
C SER A 333 2.85 -5.21 -4.92
N PRO A 334 3.74 -5.91 -5.64
CA PRO A 334 3.39 -6.56 -6.90
C PRO A 334 2.17 -7.48 -6.75
N ALA A 335 1.42 -7.67 -7.84
CA ALA A 335 0.33 -8.63 -7.82
C ALA A 335 0.91 -10.05 -7.65
N SER A 336 0.32 -10.84 -6.74
CA SER A 336 0.80 -12.18 -6.42
C SER A 336 0.99 -13.05 -7.66
N GLY A 337 2.18 -13.66 -7.78
CA GLY A 337 2.54 -14.53 -8.88
C GLY A 337 2.89 -13.82 -10.19
N THR A 338 3.19 -12.53 -10.18
CA THR A 338 3.55 -11.77 -11.40
C THR A 338 4.97 -11.19 -11.38
N ASP A 339 5.60 -11.14 -10.22
CA ASP A 339 6.96 -10.69 -9.91
C ASP A 339 7.96 -11.85 -10.05
N HIS A 340 8.41 -12.08 -11.28
CA HIS A 340 9.22 -13.24 -11.67
C HIS A 340 10.73 -12.99 -11.68
N LEU A 341 11.19 -11.74 -11.51
CA LEU A 341 12.60 -11.35 -11.58
C LEU A 341 13.27 -11.15 -10.20
N GLY A 342 12.63 -11.68 -9.15
CA GLY A 342 13.20 -11.71 -7.80
C GLY A 342 13.10 -10.37 -7.05
N PRO A 343 13.52 -10.37 -5.76
CA PRO A 343 13.25 -9.26 -4.85
C PRO A 343 14.00 -7.97 -5.22
N THR A 344 15.13 -8.06 -5.93
CA THR A 344 15.86 -6.89 -6.46
C THR A 344 15.04 -6.13 -7.51
N ALA A 345 14.38 -6.84 -8.42
CA ALA A 345 13.54 -6.20 -9.43
C ALA A 345 12.29 -5.57 -8.79
N VAL A 346 11.73 -6.23 -7.76
CA VAL A 346 10.59 -5.71 -6.99
C VAL A 346 10.92 -4.36 -6.36
N ILE A 347 12.06 -4.25 -5.65
CA ILE A 347 12.45 -2.96 -5.04
C ILE A 347 12.75 -1.89 -6.10
N GLY A 348 13.22 -2.29 -7.28
CA GLY A 348 13.40 -1.42 -8.44
C GLY A 348 12.08 -0.79 -8.88
N SER A 349 11.06 -1.61 -9.15
CA SER A 349 9.71 -1.14 -9.50
C SER A 349 9.07 -0.29 -8.41
N VAL A 350 9.15 -0.71 -7.15
CA VAL A 350 8.59 0.03 -6.01
C VAL A 350 9.26 1.39 -5.84
N GLY A 351 10.58 1.46 -6.03
CA GLY A 351 11.36 2.71 -5.98
C GLY A 351 10.99 3.74 -7.04
N LYS A 352 10.27 3.35 -8.11
CA LYS A 352 9.80 4.26 -9.17
C LYS A 352 8.48 4.95 -8.82
N LEU A 353 7.79 4.51 -7.76
CA LEU A 353 6.63 5.24 -7.26
C LEU A 353 7.06 6.61 -6.69
N PRO A 354 6.19 7.63 -6.73
CA PRO A 354 6.50 8.95 -6.19
C PRO A 354 6.43 8.96 -4.65
N THR A 355 7.28 8.18 -3.99
CA THR A 355 7.27 7.90 -2.55
C THR A 355 7.26 9.17 -1.70
N ALA A 356 7.94 10.23 -2.15
CA ALA A 356 7.97 11.54 -1.49
C ALA A 356 6.59 12.22 -1.36
N ALA A 357 5.60 11.80 -2.16
CA ALA A 357 4.22 12.29 -2.09
C ALA A 357 3.25 11.29 -1.43
N ILE A 358 3.73 10.10 -1.06
CA ILE A 358 2.95 9.01 -0.45
C ILE A 358 3.41 8.83 1.01
N LEU A 359 3.31 9.91 1.79
CA LEU A 359 3.82 9.97 3.17
C LEU A 359 2.93 9.23 4.18
N GLY A 360 1.73 8.81 3.77
CA GLY A 360 0.94 7.80 4.49
C GLY A 360 1.53 6.39 4.36
N GLY A 361 2.54 6.24 3.51
CA GLY A 361 3.40 5.08 3.36
C GLY A 361 3.18 4.26 2.09
N VAL A 362 4.30 3.81 1.53
CA VAL A 362 4.36 2.82 0.43
C VAL A 362 4.60 1.45 1.05
N LEU A 363 3.57 0.60 1.06
CA LEU A 363 3.60 -0.70 1.73
C LEU A 363 4.16 -1.78 0.80
N LEU A 364 5.26 -2.41 1.20
CA LEU A 364 5.83 -3.57 0.49
C LEU A 364 5.89 -4.81 1.41
N ASN A 365 5.13 -5.84 1.06
CA ASN A 365 5.32 -7.19 1.59
C ASN A 365 6.37 -7.94 0.76
N GLN A 366 7.20 -8.72 1.43
CA GLN A 366 7.95 -9.81 0.80
C GLN A 366 7.77 -11.10 1.59
N LYS A 367 7.66 -12.23 0.89
CA LYS A 367 7.64 -13.56 1.52
C LYS A 367 8.85 -14.36 1.04
N LEU A 368 9.61 -14.90 2.00
CA LEU A 368 10.77 -15.75 1.75
C LEU A 368 10.55 -17.11 2.41
N ASN A 369 11.15 -18.14 1.82
CA ASN A 369 11.24 -19.44 2.47
C ASN A 369 12.21 -19.34 3.67
N PRO A 370 11.94 -19.99 4.82
CA PRO A 370 12.89 -20.05 5.92
C PRO A 370 14.30 -20.49 5.52
N ALA A 371 14.41 -21.44 4.58
CA ALA A 371 15.69 -21.94 4.05
C ALA A 371 16.54 -20.83 3.40
N THR A 372 15.90 -19.81 2.82
CA THR A 372 16.58 -18.69 2.15
C THR A 372 17.41 -17.84 3.11
N LEU A 373 17.14 -17.89 4.42
CA LEU A 373 17.91 -17.11 5.38
C LEU A 373 18.85 -17.95 6.23
N GLU A 374 18.96 -19.26 6.02
CA GLU A 374 19.78 -20.15 6.86
C GLU A 374 21.27 -19.84 6.79
N ASN A 375 21.77 -19.56 5.59
CA ASN A 375 23.20 -19.34 5.33
C ASN A 375 23.60 -17.87 5.54
N GLU A 376 24.81 -17.64 6.04
CA GLU A 376 25.36 -16.29 6.24
C GLU A 376 25.42 -15.47 4.94
N SER A 377 25.68 -16.11 3.80
CA SER A 377 25.70 -15.41 2.51
C SER A 377 24.35 -14.76 2.19
N ASP A 378 23.24 -15.46 2.41
CA ASP A 378 21.91 -14.97 2.03
C ASP A 378 21.37 -13.94 3.03
N LYS A 379 21.75 -14.06 4.32
CA LYS A 379 21.55 -12.98 5.29
C LYS A 379 22.24 -11.69 4.84
N GLN A 380 23.50 -11.77 4.41
CA GLN A 380 24.21 -10.60 3.91
C GLN A 380 23.56 -10.03 2.64
N LYS A 381 23.08 -10.87 1.72
CA LYS A 381 22.29 -10.39 0.56
C LYS A 381 21.02 -9.64 0.99
N LEU A 382 20.29 -10.16 1.97
CA LEU A 382 19.10 -9.48 2.51
C LEU A 382 19.46 -8.11 3.10
N MET A 383 20.52 -8.05 3.91
CA MET A 383 20.99 -6.78 4.48
C MET A 383 21.38 -5.79 3.38
N ILE A 384 22.12 -6.23 2.36
CA ILE A 384 22.47 -5.39 1.20
C ILE A 384 21.21 -4.91 0.48
N LEU A 385 20.24 -5.79 0.22
CA LEU A 385 18.97 -5.43 -0.41
C LEU A 385 18.22 -4.35 0.38
N LEU A 386 18.16 -4.46 1.71
CA LEU A 386 17.57 -3.46 2.60
C LEU A 386 18.27 -2.11 2.46
N ARG A 387 19.61 -2.10 2.54
CA ARG A 387 20.40 -0.86 2.38
C ARG A 387 20.16 -0.23 1.01
N THR A 388 20.20 -1.02 -0.07
CA THR A 388 19.96 -0.54 -1.43
C THR A 388 18.54 0.01 -1.59
N PHE A 389 17.52 -0.67 -1.08
CA PHE A 389 16.14 -0.19 -1.16
C PHE A 389 15.97 1.16 -0.46
N PHE A 390 16.54 1.31 0.74
CA PHE A 390 16.37 2.53 1.53
C PHE A 390 17.26 3.69 1.10
N GLU A 391 18.52 3.42 0.75
CA GLU A 391 19.48 4.47 0.43
C GLU A 391 19.40 4.92 -1.03
N VAL A 392 19.25 3.97 -1.96
CA VAL A 392 19.28 4.22 -3.41
C VAL A 392 17.87 4.47 -3.94
N HIS A 393 16.95 3.53 -3.71
CA HIS A 393 15.58 3.63 -4.21
C HIS A 393 14.69 4.53 -3.35
N LYS A 394 15.20 5.00 -2.20
CA LYS A 394 14.44 5.82 -1.24
C LYS A 394 13.08 5.19 -0.89
N GLY A 395 13.07 3.87 -0.74
CA GLY A 395 11.89 3.10 -0.35
C GLY A 395 11.34 3.56 1.00
N TRP A 396 10.02 3.50 1.17
CA TRP A 396 9.38 3.90 2.44
C TRP A 396 9.50 2.82 3.52
N HIS A 397 9.12 1.60 3.15
CA HIS A 397 8.90 0.50 4.09
C HIS A 397 9.02 -0.85 3.39
N ILE A 398 9.57 -1.84 4.12
CA ILE A 398 9.51 -3.26 3.77
C ILE A 398 9.27 -4.13 5.01
N GLN A 399 8.57 -5.25 4.82
CA GLN A 399 8.32 -6.26 5.85
C GLN A 399 8.35 -7.67 5.26
N TYR A 400 8.73 -8.66 6.09
CA TYR A 400 8.99 -10.03 5.64
C TYR A 400 8.10 -11.07 6.32
N ASN A 401 7.42 -11.88 5.52
CA ASN A 401 6.92 -13.19 5.96
C ASN A 401 8.02 -14.23 5.75
N ILE A 402 8.41 -14.95 6.80
CA ILE A 402 9.35 -16.06 6.73
C ILE A 402 8.62 -17.34 7.15
N VAL A 403 7.92 -17.96 6.20
CA VAL A 403 7.07 -19.13 6.43
C VAL A 403 6.85 -19.88 5.12
N SER A 404 6.84 -21.21 5.17
CA SER A 404 6.61 -22.03 3.97
C SER A 404 5.14 -22.12 3.61
N ARG A 405 4.84 -22.30 2.31
CA ARG A 405 3.48 -22.56 1.83
C ARG A 405 2.85 -23.77 2.52
N GLU A 406 3.63 -24.84 2.73
CA GLU A 406 3.18 -26.07 3.37
C GLU A 406 2.72 -25.81 4.80
N THR A 407 3.46 -25.01 5.56
CA THR A 407 3.11 -24.65 6.94
C THR A 407 1.75 -23.94 6.99
N LEU A 408 1.51 -23.00 6.08
CA LEU A 408 0.24 -22.27 6.01
C LEU A 408 -0.93 -23.18 5.62
N LEU A 409 -0.72 -24.10 4.66
CA LEU A 409 -1.75 -25.06 4.25
C LEU A 409 -2.08 -26.06 5.37
N GLU A 410 -1.08 -26.55 6.09
CA GLU A 410 -1.30 -27.44 7.23
C GLU A 410 -1.98 -26.70 8.39
N ALA A 411 -1.65 -25.43 8.63
CA ALA A 411 -2.34 -24.60 9.62
C ALA A 411 -3.82 -24.36 9.26
N LYS A 412 -4.20 -24.33 7.98
CA LYS A 412 -5.61 -24.31 7.56
C LYS A 412 -6.33 -25.63 7.87
N LYS A 413 -5.65 -26.77 7.70
CA LYS A 413 -6.23 -28.11 7.95
C LYS A 413 -6.32 -28.43 9.44
N HIS A 414 -5.33 -28.00 10.23
CA HIS A 414 -5.14 -28.37 11.62
C HIS A 414 -4.98 -27.14 12.52
N PRO A 415 -5.96 -26.22 12.59
CA PRO A 415 -5.81 -24.94 13.28
C PRO A 415 -5.47 -25.07 14.78
N ASP A 416 -5.88 -26.16 15.44
CA ASP A 416 -5.54 -26.43 16.84
C ASP A 416 -4.04 -26.65 17.09
N GLN A 417 -3.30 -27.10 16.07
CA GLN A 417 -1.85 -27.33 16.16
C GLN A 417 -1.03 -26.05 15.89
N TYR A 418 -1.65 -25.01 15.35
CA TYR A 418 -0.99 -23.77 14.89
C TYR A 418 -1.62 -22.52 15.51
N ARG A 419 -2.11 -22.63 16.76
CA ARG A 419 -2.79 -21.52 17.46
C ARG A 419 -1.90 -20.30 17.69
N ASP A 420 -0.60 -20.51 17.78
CA ASP A 420 0.44 -19.50 17.96
C ASP A 420 1.13 -19.09 16.65
N LEU A 421 0.73 -19.65 15.50
CA LEU A 421 1.30 -19.28 14.21
C LEU A 421 0.92 -17.84 13.87
N VAL A 422 1.91 -16.95 13.89
CA VAL A 422 1.78 -15.55 13.51
C VAL A 422 2.26 -15.35 12.07
N VAL A 423 1.50 -14.59 11.29
CA VAL A 423 1.85 -14.19 9.92
C VAL A 423 1.76 -12.68 9.75
N ARG A 424 2.51 -12.14 8.79
CA ARG A 424 2.40 -10.74 8.38
C ARG A 424 1.27 -10.57 7.36
N VAL A 425 0.35 -9.63 7.61
CA VAL A 425 -0.80 -9.35 6.75
C VAL A 425 -0.47 -8.20 5.79
N ALA A 426 -0.60 -6.96 6.23
CA ALA A 426 -0.18 -5.76 5.50
C ALA A 426 -0.03 -4.63 6.51
N GLY A 427 1.20 -4.28 6.88
CA GLY A 427 1.50 -3.32 7.92
C GLY A 427 1.41 -3.84 9.37
N TYR A 428 0.81 -5.01 9.61
CA TYR A 428 0.69 -5.64 10.93
C TYR A 428 0.75 -7.18 10.86
N SER A 429 0.97 -7.82 12.01
CA SER A 429 0.95 -9.28 12.14
C SER A 429 -0.32 -9.78 12.83
N ALA A 430 -0.78 -10.98 12.48
CA ALA A 430 -1.97 -11.61 13.05
C ALA A 430 -1.74 -13.11 13.29
N PHE A 431 -2.51 -13.71 14.20
CA PHE A 431 -2.57 -15.16 14.31
C PHE A 431 -3.25 -15.72 13.05
N PHE A 432 -2.56 -16.57 12.31
CA PHE A 432 -3.03 -17.11 11.04
C PHE A 432 -4.37 -17.83 11.19
N THR A 433 -4.52 -18.60 12.27
CA THR A 433 -5.74 -19.37 12.58
C THR A 433 -6.93 -18.50 13.01
N ALA A 434 -6.71 -17.22 13.27
CA ALA A 434 -7.76 -16.23 13.56
C ALA A 434 -8.17 -15.41 12.33
N LEU A 435 -7.48 -15.55 11.19
CA LEU A 435 -7.84 -14.90 9.94
C LEU A 435 -9.02 -15.60 9.26
N SER A 436 -9.77 -14.86 8.45
CA SER A 436 -10.80 -15.45 7.59
C SER A 436 -10.15 -16.36 6.52
N PRO A 437 -10.86 -17.37 6.00
CA PRO A 437 -10.33 -18.24 4.95
C PRO A 437 -9.80 -17.48 3.73
N ASP A 438 -10.53 -16.45 3.29
CA ASP A 438 -10.15 -15.63 2.13
C ASP A 438 -8.84 -14.86 2.37
N ALA A 439 -8.62 -14.34 3.59
CA ALA A 439 -7.39 -13.66 3.95
C ALA A 439 -6.22 -14.65 4.11
N GLN A 440 -6.47 -15.87 4.58
CA GLN A 440 -5.46 -16.93 4.61
C GLN A 440 -5.03 -17.31 3.19
N ASP A 441 -5.98 -17.47 2.27
CA ASP A 441 -5.71 -17.81 0.87
C ASP A 441 -4.96 -16.71 0.13
N ASP A 442 -5.28 -15.44 0.41
CA ASP A 442 -4.52 -14.27 -0.09
C ASP A 442 -3.04 -14.37 0.29
N ILE A 443 -2.74 -14.59 1.58
CA ILE A 443 -1.35 -14.69 2.06
C ILE A 443 -0.63 -15.91 1.48
N ILE A 444 -1.32 -17.05 1.35
CA ILE A 444 -0.78 -18.27 0.74
C ILE A 444 -0.44 -18.05 -0.74
N ALA A 445 -1.25 -17.26 -1.46
CA ALA A 445 -1.08 -16.98 -2.88
C ALA A 445 0.11 -16.05 -3.19
N ARG A 446 0.59 -15.28 -2.21
CA ARG A 446 1.72 -14.37 -2.39
C ARG A 446 2.98 -15.08 -2.87
N THR A 447 3.73 -14.38 -3.71
CA THR A 447 4.98 -14.85 -4.29
C THR A 447 5.98 -15.23 -3.19
N GLU A 448 6.65 -16.37 -3.36
CA GLU A 448 7.76 -16.79 -2.51
C GLU A 448 9.07 -16.50 -3.24
N HIS A 449 9.86 -15.55 -2.72
CA HIS A 449 11.15 -15.19 -3.31
C HIS A 449 12.30 -16.02 -2.74
N MET A 450 13.39 -16.04 -3.51
CA MET A 450 14.71 -16.54 -3.10
C MET A 450 15.74 -15.42 -3.28
N LEU A 451 16.87 -15.50 -2.55
CA LEU A 451 17.96 -14.52 -2.54
C LEU A 451 19.22 -15.01 -3.26
#